data_AF-A0A1G7Q300-F1
#
_entry.id   AF-A0A1G7Q300-F1
#
_cell.length_a   1.000
_cell.length_b   1.000
_cell.length_c   1.000
_cell.angle_alpha   90.00
_cell.angle_beta   90.00
_cell.angle_gamma   90.00
#
_symmetry.space_group_name_H-M   'P 1'
#
loop_
_entity.id
_entity.type
_entity.pdbx_description
1 polymer ?
#
loop_
_entity_poly.entity_id
_entity_poly.type
_entity_poly.pdbx_seq_one_letter_code
_entity_poly.pdbx_strand_id
1 'polypeptide(L)'
;MKRSIMYVAAFVAALTITSCANDEYTEVSYENEKQTAEADVMSGLDDVFFEVADSASYTPEEFAEHLYGNSNKVTRLTQEEQDVEQLKKEFLQKSAKLGEEIYSELDDANVKTTRGVTWRYETYTLYYNSVDANGNTIKLSSKIAYPKGVFYGYHDPDYICLDCHYTMCDNSECPSQKDPYSLGLCSGDALVVCPDYIGYGYTSNLTHPYLCEELTARNNVDCVKAALAFIKTKKMKMEKDYYTYTIGYSQGGAVALATQKYIENNCDYSTKQLLKLKKTNCGGGPYDPTATMDTYVQQDEIAYPCVLPLIVMGMKAGYPTLMKNVKVEDYFTSAFLNAGILQAVASKNYTVDELNEMIEKKVGSRRLSKIMSSKFFDHSSTEYKLISECLEKNNLTKGWSPTTVVKFYHSKGDDVVPYVNATNAYNRLKNSKVDGLTNALGSPKHTTTGTMYYLGILKGEVVFTLIN
;
A
#
# COMPACT_ATOMS: atom_id res chain seq x y z
N MET A 1 -17.10 20.09 -5.47
CA MET A 1 -17.99 19.91 -6.66
C MET A 1 -17.41 20.55 -7.91
N LYS A 2 -17.28 21.89 -8.03
CA LYS A 2 -16.68 22.54 -9.22
C LYS A 2 -15.24 22.09 -9.53
N ARG A 3 -14.38 21.92 -8.52
CA ARG A 3 -13.02 21.35 -8.69
C ARG A 3 -13.04 19.88 -9.13
N SER A 4 -13.93 19.07 -8.58
CA SER A 4 -14.11 17.65 -8.92
C SER A 4 -14.58 17.44 -10.36
N ILE A 5 -15.44 18.34 -10.86
CA ILE A 5 -15.91 18.35 -12.26
C ILE A 5 -14.77 18.77 -13.20
N MET A 6 -13.93 19.75 -12.82
CA MET A 6 -12.70 20.07 -13.56
C MET A 6 -11.73 18.89 -13.65
N TYR A 7 -11.60 18.07 -12.60
CA TYR A 7 -10.70 16.91 -12.63
C TYR A 7 -11.21 15.80 -13.56
N VAL A 8 -12.53 15.60 -13.65
CA VAL A 8 -13.13 14.65 -14.60
C VAL A 8 -13.05 15.20 -16.02
N ALA A 9 -13.30 16.49 -16.22
CA ALA A 9 -13.18 17.15 -17.52
C ALA A 9 -11.74 17.15 -18.04
N ALA A 10 -10.73 17.38 -17.19
CA ALA A 10 -9.32 17.30 -17.56
C ALA A 10 -8.88 15.86 -17.89
N PHE A 11 -9.43 14.87 -17.18
CA PHE A 11 -9.19 13.45 -17.46
C PHE A 11 -9.81 13.01 -18.79
N VAL A 12 -11.02 13.49 -19.10
CA VAL A 12 -11.71 13.25 -20.38
C VAL A 12 -11.02 14.01 -21.53
N ALA A 13 -10.58 15.26 -21.30
CA ALA A 13 -9.82 16.04 -22.29
C ALA A 13 -8.47 15.38 -22.62
N ALA A 14 -7.76 14.83 -21.63
CA ALA A 14 -6.52 14.09 -21.86
C ALA A 14 -6.72 12.80 -22.67
N LEU A 15 -7.88 12.13 -22.50
CA LEU A 15 -8.29 10.98 -23.32
C LEU A 15 -8.71 11.36 -24.74
N THR A 16 -9.20 12.59 -24.95
CA THR A 16 -9.66 13.08 -26.27
C THR A 16 -8.50 13.64 -27.09
N ILE A 17 -7.51 14.29 -26.45
CA ILE A 17 -6.29 14.77 -27.11
C ILE A 17 -5.46 13.60 -27.69
N THR A 18 -5.56 12.41 -27.08
CA THR A 18 -4.83 11.23 -27.58
C THR A 18 -5.42 10.63 -28.87
N SER A 19 -6.58 11.09 -29.36
CA SER A 19 -7.15 10.63 -30.64
C SER A 19 -6.89 11.56 -31.84
N CYS A 20 -6.20 12.70 -31.68
CA CYS A 20 -6.11 13.70 -32.75
C CYS A 20 -4.70 14.24 -33.08
N ALA A 21 -3.62 13.67 -32.55
CA ALA A 21 -2.25 14.12 -32.88
C ALA A 21 -1.49 13.08 -33.70
N ASN A 22 -1.93 12.85 -34.93
CA ASN A 22 -1.07 12.40 -36.02
C ASN A 22 -1.10 13.50 -37.07
N ASP A 23 -0.07 14.32 -37.12
CA ASP A 23 0.56 14.72 -38.37
C ASP A 23 1.92 15.35 -38.03
N GLU A 24 2.93 14.93 -38.79
CA GLU A 24 4.34 15.34 -38.70
C GLU A 24 4.46 16.88 -38.73
N TYR A 25 5.39 17.50 -37.98
CA TYR A 25 6.29 18.55 -38.53
C TYR A 25 7.36 18.99 -37.52
N THR A 26 8.51 19.32 -38.10
CA THR A 26 9.84 19.62 -37.52
C THR A 26 9.95 20.97 -36.80
N GLU A 27 10.93 21.05 -35.90
CA GLU A 27 11.36 22.24 -35.15
C GLU A 27 11.48 23.52 -36.00
N VAL A 28 10.74 24.58 -35.62
CA VAL A 28 11.15 26.00 -35.47
C VAL A 28 9.89 26.87 -35.39
N SER A 29 9.55 27.38 -34.18
CA SER A 29 8.89 28.69 -33.88
C SER A 29 8.11 28.69 -32.54
N TYR A 30 8.83 28.69 -31.42
CA TYR A 30 8.25 28.41 -30.09
C TYR A 30 7.56 29.59 -29.36
N GLU A 31 7.37 30.77 -29.95
CA GLU A 31 6.82 31.93 -29.20
C GLU A 31 5.56 32.59 -29.78
N ASN A 32 5.25 32.48 -31.07
CA ASN A 32 4.05 33.11 -31.64
C ASN A 32 2.80 32.21 -31.67
N GLU A 33 2.94 30.88 -31.59
CA GLU A 33 1.78 29.96 -31.62
C GLU A 33 1.11 29.76 -30.25
N LYS A 34 1.78 30.15 -29.15
CA LYS A 34 1.22 30.03 -27.80
C LYS A 34 0.02 30.95 -27.57
N GLN A 35 0.03 32.15 -28.14
CA GLN A 35 -1.09 33.10 -28.00
C GLN A 35 -2.29 32.75 -28.89
N THR A 36 -2.07 32.10 -30.04
CA THR A 36 -3.15 31.70 -30.94
C THR A 36 -3.83 30.40 -30.46
N ALA A 37 -3.06 29.43 -29.97
CA ALA A 37 -3.59 28.19 -29.39
C ALA A 37 -4.39 28.44 -28.10
N GLU A 38 -3.99 29.41 -27.27
CA GLU A 38 -4.76 29.81 -26.08
C GLU A 38 -6.11 30.46 -26.44
N ALA A 39 -6.20 31.15 -27.59
CA ALA A 39 -7.44 31.76 -28.06
C ALA A 39 -8.42 30.74 -28.68
N ASP A 40 -7.91 29.77 -29.45
CA ASP A 40 -8.73 28.73 -30.10
C ASP A 40 -9.23 27.65 -29.10
N VAL A 41 -8.49 27.38 -28.03
CA VAL A 41 -8.96 26.49 -26.94
C VAL A 41 -10.10 27.14 -26.15
N MET A 42 -10.10 28.46 -25.99
CA MET A 42 -11.15 29.17 -25.28
C MET A 42 -12.44 29.33 -26.11
N SER A 43 -12.34 29.50 -27.43
CA SER A 43 -13.52 29.57 -28.31
C SER A 43 -14.22 28.21 -28.48
N GLY A 44 -13.46 27.12 -28.56
CA GLY A 44 -14.02 25.76 -28.65
C GLY A 44 -14.67 25.26 -27.35
N LEU A 45 -14.29 25.81 -26.19
CA LEU A 45 -14.95 25.49 -24.92
C LEU A 45 -16.33 26.12 -24.79
N ASP A 46 -16.55 27.31 -25.37
CA ASP A 46 -17.85 27.98 -25.32
C ASP A 46 -18.91 27.26 -26.19
N ASP A 47 -18.52 26.67 -27.32
CA ASP A 47 -19.43 25.91 -28.20
C ASP A 47 -19.85 24.56 -27.60
N VAL A 48 -18.93 23.85 -26.92
CA VAL A 48 -19.23 22.56 -26.26
C VAL A 48 -20.11 22.76 -25.02
N PHE A 49 -20.03 23.91 -24.35
CA PHE A 49 -20.89 24.22 -23.21
C PHE A 49 -22.36 24.48 -23.61
N PHE A 50 -22.64 24.85 -24.87
CA PHE A 50 -24.00 25.11 -25.35
C PHE A 50 -24.74 23.86 -25.85
N GLU A 51 -24.07 22.88 -26.45
CA GLU A 51 -24.72 21.67 -26.97
C GLU A 51 -25.11 20.65 -25.87
N VAL A 52 -24.40 20.62 -24.74
CA VAL A 52 -24.69 19.68 -23.64
C VAL A 52 -25.84 20.17 -22.74
N ALA A 53 -26.25 21.44 -22.87
CA ALA A 53 -27.33 22.01 -22.08
C ALA A 53 -28.74 21.72 -22.61
N ASP A 54 -28.90 21.20 -23.84
CA ASP A 54 -30.22 21.13 -24.52
C ASP A 54 -30.73 19.71 -24.85
N SER A 55 -30.08 18.64 -24.38
CA SER A 55 -30.54 17.25 -24.59
C SER A 55 -30.91 16.52 -23.29
N ALA A 56 -31.74 17.15 -22.48
CA ALA A 56 -32.39 16.50 -21.34
C ALA A 56 -33.63 15.72 -21.77
N SER A 57 -33.48 14.53 -22.38
CA SER A 57 -34.60 13.58 -22.53
C SER A 57 -34.18 12.17 -23.01
N TYR A 58 -33.29 11.51 -22.28
CA TYR A 58 -33.20 10.04 -22.35
C TYR A 58 -33.45 9.46 -20.98
N THR A 59 -34.29 8.42 -20.92
CA THR A 59 -34.47 7.65 -19.70
C THR A 59 -33.31 6.65 -19.50
N PRO A 60 -33.00 6.24 -18.26
CA PRO A 60 -31.87 5.35 -17.98
C PRO A 60 -31.91 4.01 -18.75
N GLU A 61 -33.09 3.48 -19.06
CA GLU A 61 -33.23 2.27 -19.88
C GLU A 61 -32.82 2.50 -21.35
N GLU A 62 -33.16 3.65 -21.95
CA GLU A 62 -32.81 3.97 -23.34
C GLU A 62 -31.29 4.18 -23.51
N PHE A 63 -30.62 4.71 -22.48
CA PHE A 63 -29.18 4.85 -22.47
C PHE A 63 -28.46 3.49 -22.36
N ALA A 64 -29.03 2.54 -21.62
CA ALA A 64 -28.48 1.20 -21.45
C ALA A 64 -28.67 0.32 -22.70
N GLU A 65 -29.78 0.48 -23.42
CA GLU A 65 -30.01 -0.22 -24.70
C GLU A 65 -29.07 0.29 -25.81
N HIS A 66 -28.79 1.60 -25.84
CA HIS A 66 -27.87 2.19 -26.81
C HIS A 66 -26.41 1.76 -26.61
N LEU A 67 -25.98 1.53 -25.35
CA LEU A 67 -24.62 1.09 -25.03
C LEU A 67 -24.42 -0.43 -25.11
N TYR A 68 -25.46 -1.23 -24.82
CA TYR A 68 -25.28 -2.67 -24.58
C TYR A 68 -26.22 -3.59 -25.39
N GLY A 69 -27.08 -3.04 -26.24
CA GLY A 69 -28.04 -3.79 -27.07
C GLY A 69 -27.45 -4.47 -28.30
N ASN A 70 -26.51 -5.42 -28.12
CA ASN A 70 -26.34 -6.62 -28.97
C ASN A 70 -25.13 -7.46 -28.52
N SER A 71 -25.27 -8.20 -27.42
CA SER A 71 -24.30 -9.22 -27.03
C SER A 71 -24.73 -10.59 -27.57
N ASN A 72 -24.26 -10.92 -28.77
CA ASN A 72 -24.01 -12.32 -29.17
C ASN A 72 -23.14 -12.35 -30.44
N LYS A 73 -21.83 -12.17 -30.26
CA LYS A 73 -20.79 -12.70 -31.15
C LYS A 73 -19.47 -12.71 -30.40
N VAL A 74 -18.88 -13.89 -30.26
CA VAL A 74 -17.47 -14.06 -29.92
C VAL A 74 -16.67 -13.47 -31.08
N THR A 75 -15.99 -12.35 -30.83
CA THR A 75 -15.11 -11.74 -31.85
C THR A 75 -13.70 -11.66 -31.30
N ARG A 76 -12.75 -12.21 -32.07
CA ARG A 76 -11.32 -11.93 -31.90
C ARG A 76 -11.12 -10.42 -31.95
N LEU A 77 -10.28 -9.89 -31.06
CA LEU A 77 -9.88 -8.48 -31.03
C LEU A 77 -9.47 -8.03 -32.44
N THR A 78 -9.97 -6.86 -32.85
CA THR A 78 -9.58 -6.26 -34.14
C THR A 78 -8.10 -5.89 -34.12
N GLN A 79 -7.49 -5.70 -35.31
CA GLN A 79 -6.07 -5.34 -35.40
C GLN A 79 -5.78 -4.02 -34.65
N GLU A 80 -6.69 -3.05 -34.73
CA GLU A 80 -6.60 -1.78 -33.98
C GLU A 80 -6.62 -1.97 -32.45
N GLU A 81 -7.45 -2.88 -31.93
CA GLU A 81 -7.48 -3.16 -30.48
C GLU A 81 -6.18 -3.82 -30.02
N GLN A 82 -5.59 -4.68 -30.84
CA GLN A 82 -4.29 -5.30 -30.58
C GLN A 82 -3.15 -4.27 -30.66
N ASP A 83 -3.23 -3.34 -31.61
CA ASP A 83 -2.25 -2.26 -31.77
C ASP A 83 -2.32 -1.26 -30.60
N VAL A 84 -3.52 -0.95 -30.09
CA VAL A 84 -3.70 -0.11 -28.88
C VAL A 84 -3.19 -0.82 -27.62
N GLU A 85 -3.43 -2.13 -27.47
CA GLU A 85 -2.91 -2.92 -26.35
C GLU A 85 -1.38 -3.01 -26.39
N GLN A 86 -0.81 -3.14 -27.60
CA GLN A 86 0.63 -3.16 -27.82
C GLN A 86 1.25 -1.78 -27.57
N LEU A 87 0.64 -0.69 -28.03
CA LEU A 87 1.06 0.68 -27.75
C LEU A 87 0.97 1.01 -26.25
N LYS A 88 -0.06 0.52 -25.53
CA LYS A 88 -0.13 0.62 -24.06
C LYS A 88 1.03 -0.13 -23.39
N LYS A 89 1.35 -1.35 -23.85
CA LYS A 89 2.47 -2.13 -23.33
C LYS A 89 3.82 -1.46 -23.61
N GLU A 90 4.00 -0.93 -24.81
CA GLU A 90 5.21 -0.22 -25.23
C GLU A 90 5.33 1.13 -24.51
N PHE A 91 4.23 1.83 -24.25
CA PHE A 91 4.21 3.04 -23.44
C PHE A 91 4.53 2.75 -21.98
N LEU A 92 3.94 1.71 -21.38
CA LEU A 92 4.26 1.28 -20.02
C LEU A 92 5.73 0.84 -19.91
N GLN A 93 6.26 0.10 -20.89
CA GLN A 93 7.68 -0.27 -20.94
C GLN A 93 8.60 0.94 -21.16
N LYS A 94 8.25 1.88 -22.04
CA LYS A 94 9.02 3.13 -22.24
C LYS A 94 8.95 4.04 -21.02
N SER A 95 7.81 4.12 -20.32
CA SER A 95 7.67 4.88 -19.08
C SER A 95 8.48 4.27 -17.94
N ALA A 96 8.54 2.94 -17.86
CA ALA A 96 9.41 2.22 -16.92
C ALA A 96 10.90 2.45 -17.23
N LYS A 97 11.28 2.43 -18.52
CA LYS A 97 12.66 2.66 -18.98
C LYS A 97 13.11 4.11 -18.84
N LEU A 98 12.21 5.09 -19.00
CA LEU A 98 12.47 6.51 -18.75
C LEU A 98 12.65 6.80 -17.24
N GLY A 99 12.05 5.97 -16.37
CA GLY A 99 12.28 5.99 -14.93
C GLY A 99 13.68 5.49 -14.52
N GLU A 100 14.34 4.68 -15.36
CA GLU A 100 15.68 4.14 -15.10
C GLU A 100 16.83 5.08 -15.56
N GLU A 101 16.58 6.07 -16.43
CA GLU A 101 17.65 6.87 -17.08
C GLU A 101 17.93 8.25 -16.45
N ILE A 102 17.36 8.60 -15.29
CA ILE A 102 17.66 9.87 -14.59
C ILE A 102 18.31 9.60 -13.23
N TYR A 103 19.57 9.15 -13.26
CA TYR A 103 20.42 9.05 -12.07
C TYR A 103 21.67 9.92 -12.23
N SER A 104 21.73 11.05 -11.53
CA SER A 104 22.99 11.69 -11.18
C SER A 104 22.96 12.22 -9.75
N GLU A 105 24.06 11.92 -9.06
CA GLU A 105 24.30 12.09 -7.63
C GLU A 105 24.25 13.56 -7.20
N LEU A 106 23.67 13.83 -6.02
CA LEU A 106 24.24 14.82 -5.10
C LEU A 106 23.98 14.40 -3.64
N ASP A 107 25.09 14.29 -2.93
CA ASP A 107 25.27 13.99 -1.52
C ASP A 107 24.92 15.22 -0.68
N ASP A 108 24.20 15.02 0.43
CA ASP A 108 24.34 15.90 1.59
C ASP A 108 24.13 15.06 2.86
N ALA A 109 25.12 15.15 3.73
CA ALA A 109 25.43 14.17 4.77
C ALA A 109 24.17 13.69 5.53
N ASN A 110 23.87 12.39 5.35
CA ASN A 110 22.77 11.57 5.91
C ASN A 110 21.61 11.23 4.96
N VAL A 111 21.52 11.81 3.76
CA VAL A 111 20.44 11.47 2.80
C VAL A 111 20.99 11.28 1.38
N LYS A 112 21.15 10.03 0.94
CA LYS A 112 21.26 9.73 -0.50
C LYS A 112 19.84 9.74 -1.07
N THR A 113 19.44 10.76 -1.82
CA THR A 113 18.12 10.81 -2.46
C THR A 113 18.23 10.49 -3.94
N THR A 114 17.49 9.50 -4.43
CA THR A 114 17.15 9.40 -5.85
C THR A 114 15.88 10.22 -6.08
N ARG A 115 15.86 11.07 -7.12
CA ARG A 115 14.72 11.95 -7.43
C ARG A 115 13.97 11.40 -8.63
N GLY A 116 12.66 11.23 -8.50
CA GLY A 116 11.76 10.91 -9.61
C GLY A 116 10.66 11.96 -9.73
N VAL A 117 10.06 12.10 -10.91
CA VAL A 117 8.89 12.97 -11.12
C VAL A 117 7.80 12.15 -11.79
N THR A 118 6.69 11.96 -11.11
CA THR A 118 5.42 11.52 -11.70
C THR A 118 4.61 12.75 -12.08
N TRP A 119 3.51 12.56 -12.79
CA TRP A 119 2.63 13.67 -13.22
C TRP A 119 2.03 14.48 -12.04
N ARG A 120 2.00 13.95 -10.80
CA ARG A 120 1.53 14.63 -9.58
C ARG A 120 2.59 14.88 -8.52
N TYR A 121 3.67 14.10 -8.50
CA TYR A 121 4.60 14.11 -7.38
C TYR A 121 6.05 14.15 -7.82
N GLU A 122 6.86 14.84 -7.02
CA GLU A 122 8.29 14.61 -6.95
C GLU A 122 8.58 13.59 -5.84
N THR A 123 9.21 12.47 -6.21
CA THR A 123 9.49 11.36 -5.30
C THR A 123 10.96 11.35 -4.87
N TYR A 124 11.21 10.92 -3.64
CA TYR A 124 12.55 10.70 -3.11
C TYR A 124 12.66 9.37 -2.38
N THR A 125 13.83 8.74 -2.44
CA THR A 125 14.23 7.74 -1.45
C THR A 125 14.85 8.44 -0.25
N LEU A 126 14.23 8.28 0.93
CA LEU A 126 14.68 8.84 2.20
C LEU A 126 15.38 7.76 3.02
N TYR A 127 16.60 8.05 3.50
CA TYR A 127 17.26 7.26 4.53
C TYR A 127 17.09 7.94 5.89
N TYR A 128 16.73 7.17 6.92
CA TYR A 128 16.45 7.71 8.26
C TYR A 128 16.91 6.75 9.35
N ASN A 129 17.19 7.29 10.54
CA ASN A 129 17.54 6.48 11.71
C ASN A 129 16.29 6.12 12.52
N SER A 130 16.25 4.90 13.04
CA SER A 130 15.28 4.42 14.02
C SER A 130 15.97 3.39 14.93
N VAL A 131 15.22 2.44 15.50
CA VAL A 131 15.72 1.40 16.41
C VAL A 131 15.45 0.00 15.89
N ASP A 132 16.36 -0.94 16.19
CA ASP A 132 16.18 -2.37 15.96
C ASP A 132 15.45 -3.07 17.14
N ALA A 133 15.26 -4.38 17.04
CA ALA A 133 14.61 -5.19 18.07
C ALA A 133 15.34 -5.23 19.43
N ASN A 134 16.63 -4.84 19.48
CA ASN A 134 17.41 -4.75 20.71
C ASN A 134 17.47 -3.30 21.25
N GLY A 135 16.80 -2.35 20.58
CA GLY A 135 16.84 -0.93 20.92
C GLY A 135 18.10 -0.19 20.42
N ASN A 136 18.93 -0.82 19.59
CA ASN A 136 20.08 -0.17 18.99
C ASN A 136 19.65 0.71 17.82
N THR A 137 20.37 1.81 17.58
CA THR A 137 20.16 2.64 16.40
C THR A 137 20.39 1.85 15.12
N ILE A 138 19.47 1.95 14.17
CA ILE A 138 19.56 1.37 12.83
C ILE A 138 19.17 2.40 11.77
N LYS A 139 19.76 2.30 10.57
CA LYS A 139 19.37 3.10 9.41
C LYS A 139 18.39 2.32 8.55
N LEU A 140 17.29 2.96 8.14
CA LEU A 140 16.22 2.42 7.31
C LEU A 140 16.01 3.30 6.07
N SER A 141 15.15 2.83 5.16
CA SER A 141 14.74 3.57 3.97
C SER A 141 13.22 3.64 3.82
N SER A 142 12.79 4.61 3.02
CA SER A 142 11.39 4.90 2.69
C SER A 142 11.34 5.54 1.32
N LYS A 143 10.21 5.39 0.62
CA LYS A 143 9.82 6.37 -0.39
C LYS A 143 9.03 7.51 0.26
N ILE A 144 9.30 8.71 -0.19
CA ILE A 144 8.50 9.89 0.11
C ILE A 144 8.11 10.56 -1.21
N ALA A 145 6.91 11.12 -1.28
CA ALA A 145 6.46 11.83 -2.47
C ALA A 145 5.82 13.15 -2.07
N TYR A 146 6.42 14.22 -2.57
CA TYR A 146 5.97 15.59 -2.35
C TYR A 146 5.15 16.05 -3.54
N PRO A 147 3.99 16.69 -3.33
CA PRO A 147 3.11 17.11 -4.39
C PRO A 147 3.79 18.16 -5.28
N LYS A 148 4.06 17.72 -6.51
CA LYS A 148 4.68 18.51 -7.56
C LYS A 148 4.36 17.86 -8.90
N GLY A 149 3.44 18.47 -9.64
CA GLY A 149 3.03 17.98 -10.95
C GLY A 149 3.55 18.87 -12.09
N VAL A 150 3.68 18.28 -13.28
CA VAL A 150 4.09 18.99 -14.51
C VAL A 150 3.18 20.20 -14.80
N PHE A 151 1.90 20.10 -14.45
CA PHE A 151 0.89 21.14 -14.69
C PHE A 151 0.57 22.03 -13.48
N TYR A 152 0.97 21.65 -12.27
CA TYR A 152 0.49 22.27 -11.03
C TYR A 152 1.59 22.96 -10.21
N GLY A 153 2.86 22.80 -10.60
CA GLY A 153 3.99 23.32 -9.83
C GLY A 153 4.09 22.68 -8.44
N TYR A 154 4.91 23.28 -7.57
CA TYR A 154 4.94 22.92 -6.15
C TYR A 154 3.78 23.59 -5.41
N HIS A 155 3.11 22.85 -4.55
CA HIS A 155 2.28 23.41 -3.50
C HIS A 155 2.52 22.67 -2.19
N ASP A 156 2.14 23.29 -1.08
CA ASP A 156 2.34 22.72 0.24
C ASP A 156 1.23 21.69 0.51
N PRO A 157 1.56 20.47 0.99
CA PRO A 157 0.54 19.47 1.23
C PRO A 157 -0.36 19.81 2.43
N ASP A 158 -1.64 19.51 2.29
CA ASP A 158 -2.67 19.61 3.33
C ASP A 158 -2.58 18.48 4.35
N TYR A 159 -2.00 17.35 3.97
CA TYR A 159 -1.92 16.19 4.85
C TYR A 159 -0.76 15.26 4.54
N ILE A 160 -0.41 14.45 5.53
CA ILE A 160 0.52 13.33 5.37
C ILE A 160 -0.31 12.06 5.16
N CYS A 161 -0.01 11.31 4.10
CA CYS A 161 -0.46 9.94 3.95
C CYS A 161 0.68 9.00 4.33
N LEU A 162 0.62 8.46 5.54
CA LEU A 162 1.50 7.37 5.95
C LEU A 162 0.92 6.04 5.46
N ASP A 163 1.49 5.51 4.39
CA ASP A 163 1.07 4.23 3.80
C ASP A 163 1.93 3.08 4.35
N CYS A 164 1.29 2.24 5.14
CA CYS A 164 1.85 1.01 5.67
C CYS A 164 1.62 -0.08 4.62
N HIS A 165 2.69 -0.52 3.94
CA HIS A 165 2.58 -1.50 2.87
C HIS A 165 2.20 -2.90 3.39
N TYR A 166 1.59 -3.67 2.49
CA TYR A 166 1.23 -5.07 2.68
C TYR A 166 2.47 -5.99 2.67
N THR A 167 2.26 -7.29 2.81
CA THR A 167 3.35 -8.28 2.81
C THR A 167 4.09 -8.30 1.48
N MET A 168 5.40 -8.11 1.53
CA MET A 168 6.30 -8.24 0.38
C MET A 168 7.33 -9.31 0.70
N CYS A 169 7.80 -10.02 -0.33
CA CYS A 169 8.86 -11.00 -0.16
C CYS A 169 10.07 -10.65 -1.00
N ASP A 170 9.87 -10.03 -2.17
CA ASP A 170 10.95 -9.50 -2.99
C ASP A 170 11.30 -8.08 -2.54
N ASN A 171 12.59 -7.82 -2.35
CA ASN A 171 13.08 -6.50 -2.02
C ASN A 171 12.84 -5.47 -3.14
N SER A 172 12.73 -5.91 -4.40
CA SER A 172 12.41 -5.04 -5.53
C SER A 172 11.01 -4.42 -5.43
N GLU A 173 10.11 -5.02 -4.64
CA GLU A 173 8.75 -4.53 -4.44
C GLU A 173 8.66 -3.43 -3.38
N CYS A 174 9.71 -3.20 -2.59
CA CYS A 174 9.62 -2.25 -1.49
C CYS A 174 9.47 -0.80 -1.98
N PRO A 175 8.80 0.08 -1.22
CA PRO A 175 8.49 1.43 -1.65
C PRO A 175 9.68 2.23 -2.21
N SER A 176 10.87 2.12 -1.61
CA SER A 176 12.04 2.84 -2.10
C SER A 176 12.54 2.37 -3.47
N GLN A 177 12.22 1.14 -3.89
CA GLN A 177 12.58 0.58 -5.19
C GLN A 177 11.44 0.68 -6.20
N LYS A 178 10.19 0.57 -5.77
CA LYS A 178 9.00 0.58 -6.63
C LYS A 178 7.94 1.53 -6.09
N ASP A 179 7.31 2.27 -6.99
CA ASP A 179 6.27 3.23 -6.59
C ASP A 179 5.08 2.52 -5.93
N PRO A 180 4.73 2.89 -4.68
CA PRO A 180 3.61 2.27 -3.97
C PRO A 180 2.29 2.72 -4.58
N TYR A 181 1.27 1.85 -4.49
CA TYR A 181 -0.06 2.16 -5.01
C TYR A 181 -0.59 3.49 -4.49
N SER A 182 -0.31 3.85 -3.22
CA SER A 182 -0.70 5.12 -2.62
C SER A 182 -0.28 6.36 -3.42
N LEU A 183 0.78 6.32 -4.24
CA LEU A 183 1.15 7.44 -5.12
C LEU A 183 0.15 7.68 -6.24
N GLY A 184 -0.43 6.61 -6.79
CA GLY A 184 -1.53 6.75 -7.75
C GLY A 184 -2.84 7.13 -7.09
N LEU A 185 -2.96 6.86 -5.79
CA LEU A 185 -4.22 6.87 -5.07
C LEU A 185 -4.45 8.07 -4.14
N CYS A 186 -3.41 8.75 -3.69
CA CYS A 186 -3.57 9.97 -2.92
C CYS A 186 -3.98 11.12 -3.84
N SER A 187 -4.75 12.07 -3.32
CA SER A 187 -4.93 13.34 -4.03
C SER A 187 -3.57 14.03 -4.07
N GLY A 188 -3.35 14.82 -5.12
CA GLY A 188 -2.12 15.58 -5.30
C GLY A 188 -1.82 16.59 -4.19
N ASP A 189 -2.54 16.60 -3.06
CA ASP A 189 -2.40 17.49 -1.90
C ASP A 189 -1.73 16.78 -0.70
N ALA A 190 -1.20 15.57 -0.89
CA ALA A 190 -0.62 14.74 0.16
C ALA A 190 0.92 14.71 0.12
N LEU A 191 1.58 14.83 1.27
CA LEU A 191 2.92 14.25 1.45
C LEU A 191 2.74 12.75 1.68
N VAL A 192 3.10 11.93 0.70
CA VAL A 192 3.03 10.47 0.85
C VAL A 192 4.33 9.96 1.46
N VAL A 193 4.24 9.16 2.51
CA VAL A 193 5.37 8.54 3.21
C VAL A 193 5.12 7.04 3.28
N CYS A 194 6.02 6.26 2.68
CA CYS A 194 5.92 4.80 2.56
C CYS A 194 7.23 4.16 3.05
N PRO A 195 7.35 3.85 4.35
CA PRO A 195 8.53 3.21 4.92
C PRO A 195 8.71 1.79 4.36
N ASP A 196 9.95 1.34 4.14
CA ASP A 196 10.22 -0.02 3.62
C ASP A 196 10.13 -1.13 4.68
N TYR A 197 10.14 -0.76 5.97
CA TYR A 197 10.36 -1.62 7.14
C TYR A 197 11.78 -2.21 7.24
N ILE A 198 12.17 -2.63 8.45
CA ILE A 198 13.39 -3.41 8.67
C ILE A 198 13.35 -4.66 7.80
N GLY A 199 14.46 -5.00 7.14
CA GLY A 199 14.55 -6.17 6.28
C GLY A 199 14.21 -5.90 4.81
N TYR A 200 13.88 -4.67 4.43
CA TYR A 200 13.79 -4.27 3.03
C TYR A 200 14.53 -2.95 2.79
N GLY A 201 14.63 -2.58 1.51
CA GLY A 201 15.35 -1.40 1.04
C GLY A 201 16.80 -1.41 1.52
N TYR A 202 17.18 -0.39 2.28
CA TYR A 202 18.53 -0.24 2.83
C TYR A 202 18.97 -1.41 3.72
N THR A 203 18.02 -2.09 4.37
CA THR A 203 18.29 -3.22 5.28
C THR A 203 17.86 -4.54 4.70
N SER A 204 17.86 -4.68 3.36
CA SER A 204 17.48 -5.92 2.67
C SER A 204 18.31 -7.14 3.09
N ASN A 205 19.51 -6.93 3.62
CA ASN A 205 20.36 -7.99 4.18
C ASN A 205 19.88 -8.52 5.55
N LEU A 206 18.89 -7.89 6.19
CA LEU A 206 18.35 -8.29 7.48
C LEU A 206 17.03 -9.07 7.31
N THR A 207 16.72 -9.91 8.30
CA THR A 207 15.40 -10.54 8.38
C THR A 207 14.35 -9.50 8.76
N HIS A 208 13.24 -9.47 8.04
CA HIS A 208 12.12 -8.59 8.37
C HIS A 208 11.40 -9.12 9.62
N PRO A 209 11.23 -8.31 10.69
CA PRO A 209 10.48 -8.69 11.88
C PRO A 209 8.96 -8.66 11.59
N TYR A 210 8.52 -9.59 10.74
CA TYR A 210 7.13 -9.71 10.28
C TYR A 210 6.15 -9.84 11.45
N LEU A 211 5.07 -9.06 11.41
CA LEU A 211 4.06 -8.91 12.47
C LEU A 211 4.62 -8.52 13.85
N CYS A 212 5.80 -7.91 13.92
CA CYS A 212 6.29 -7.24 15.13
C CYS A 212 5.79 -5.80 15.12
N GLU A 213 4.55 -5.64 15.57
CA GLU A 213 3.70 -4.47 15.36
C GLU A 213 4.26 -3.21 16.02
N GLU A 214 4.68 -3.28 17.29
CA GLU A 214 5.18 -2.11 18.02
C GLU A 214 6.51 -1.59 17.44
N LEU A 215 7.42 -2.49 17.05
CA LEU A 215 8.70 -2.12 16.45
C LEU A 215 8.49 -1.44 15.10
N THR A 216 7.62 -2.02 14.26
CA THR A 216 7.32 -1.48 12.93
C THR A 216 6.60 -0.13 13.03
N ALA A 217 5.65 -0.01 13.96
CA ALA A 217 4.97 1.25 14.28
C ALA A 217 5.94 2.35 14.71
N ARG A 218 6.92 2.03 15.59
CA ARG A 218 7.99 2.96 15.96
C ARG A 218 8.81 3.40 14.74
N ASN A 219 9.25 2.46 13.90
CA ASN A 219 10.01 2.78 12.71
C ASN A 219 9.24 3.72 11.76
N ASN A 220 7.93 3.49 11.60
CA ASN A 220 7.06 4.36 10.79
C ASN A 220 6.94 5.78 11.36
N VAL A 221 6.81 5.93 12.68
CA VAL A 221 6.79 7.24 13.35
C VAL A 221 8.11 7.99 13.13
N ASP A 222 9.25 7.31 13.31
CA ASP A 222 10.56 7.91 13.06
C ASP A 222 10.73 8.30 11.58
N CYS A 223 10.16 7.53 10.65
CA CYS A 223 10.15 7.85 9.23
C CYS A 223 9.41 9.16 8.92
N VAL A 224 8.19 9.34 9.46
CA VAL A 224 7.43 10.59 9.23
C VAL A 224 8.17 11.80 9.81
N LYS A 225 8.79 11.66 10.99
CA LYS A 225 9.64 12.71 11.58
C LYS A 225 10.80 13.07 10.65
N ALA A 226 11.46 12.07 10.07
CA ALA A 226 12.55 12.28 9.13
C ALA A 226 12.07 12.90 7.81
N ALA A 227 10.91 12.50 7.30
CA ALA A 227 10.31 13.08 6.10
C ALA A 227 10.00 14.57 6.28
N LEU A 228 9.39 14.94 7.41
CA LEU A 228 9.13 16.34 7.76
C LEU A 228 10.42 17.18 7.91
N ALA A 229 11.46 16.59 8.51
CA ALA A 229 12.77 17.23 8.59
C ALA A 229 13.38 17.41 7.18
N PHE A 230 13.31 16.40 6.33
CA PHE A 230 13.83 16.41 4.97
C PHE A 230 13.16 17.48 4.09
N ILE A 231 11.83 17.57 4.09
CA ILE A 231 11.17 18.58 3.24
C ILE A 231 11.57 19.99 3.67
N LYS A 232 11.79 20.21 4.97
CA LYS A 232 12.29 21.49 5.51
C LYS A 232 13.71 21.80 5.03
N THR A 233 14.62 20.83 4.92
CA THR A 233 15.97 21.08 4.36
C THR A 233 15.91 21.45 2.88
N LYS A 234 14.91 20.93 2.16
CA LYS A 234 14.61 21.30 0.77
C LYS A 234 13.83 22.61 0.62
N LYS A 235 13.61 23.37 1.71
CA LYS A 235 12.81 24.61 1.75
C LYS A 235 11.35 24.41 1.29
N MET A 236 10.87 23.17 1.34
CA MET A 236 9.47 22.80 1.18
C MET A 236 8.79 22.80 2.56
N LYS A 237 7.47 22.92 2.62
CA LYS A 237 6.73 22.99 3.88
C LYS A 237 5.39 22.26 3.77
N MET A 238 4.82 21.92 4.91
CA MET A 238 3.40 21.52 4.98
C MET A 238 2.53 22.77 5.13
N GLU A 239 1.26 22.67 4.77
CA GLU A 239 0.26 23.66 5.14
C GLU A 239 0.15 23.81 6.66
N LYS A 240 -0.17 24.99 7.18
CA LYS A 240 -0.10 25.28 8.63
C LYS A 240 -0.93 24.29 9.47
N ASP A 241 -2.12 23.96 8.99
CA ASP A 241 -3.11 23.13 9.67
C ASP A 241 -3.14 21.69 9.13
N TYR A 242 -1.99 21.22 8.61
CA TYR A 242 -1.87 19.85 8.13
C TYR A 242 -2.24 18.82 9.20
N TYR A 243 -2.64 17.64 8.75
CA TYR A 243 -2.89 16.48 9.59
C TYR A 243 -2.30 15.22 9.00
N THR A 244 -2.24 14.12 9.76
CA THR A 244 -1.78 12.81 9.26
C THR A 244 -2.92 11.81 9.20
N TYR A 245 -2.97 11.06 8.10
CA TYR A 245 -3.69 9.81 8.00
C TYR A 245 -2.72 8.64 7.89
N THR A 246 -3.08 7.53 8.53
CA THR A 246 -2.38 6.26 8.33
C THR A 246 -3.31 5.31 7.59
N ILE A 247 -2.80 4.67 6.55
CA ILE A 247 -3.53 3.68 5.76
C ILE A 247 -2.70 2.40 5.68
N GLY A 248 -3.35 1.26 5.50
CA GLY A 248 -2.64 0.05 5.10
C GLY A 248 -3.58 -1.12 4.88
N TYR A 249 -3.11 -2.11 4.11
CA TYR A 249 -3.84 -3.33 3.80
C TYR A 249 -3.04 -4.59 4.19
N SER A 250 -3.70 -5.69 4.55
CA SER A 250 -3.04 -6.94 4.95
C SER A 250 -2.13 -6.70 6.16
N GLN A 251 -0.87 -7.14 6.15
CA GLN A 251 0.12 -6.74 7.16
C GLN A 251 0.11 -5.22 7.42
N GLY A 252 0.06 -4.41 6.37
CA GLY A 252 -0.02 -2.96 6.46
C GLY A 252 -1.24 -2.46 7.22
N GLY A 253 -2.36 -3.20 7.17
CA GLY A 253 -3.56 -2.88 7.95
C GLY A 253 -3.32 -3.02 9.45
N ALA A 254 -2.63 -4.09 9.88
CA ALA A 254 -2.22 -4.27 11.27
C ALA A 254 -1.19 -3.20 11.68
N VAL A 255 -0.18 -2.95 10.83
CA VAL A 255 0.85 -1.92 11.08
C VAL A 255 0.24 -0.52 11.17
N ALA A 256 -0.79 -0.20 10.38
CA ALA A 256 -1.50 1.07 10.46
C ALA A 256 -2.19 1.24 11.83
N LEU A 257 -2.87 0.19 12.32
CA LEU A 257 -3.48 0.19 13.64
C LEU A 257 -2.43 0.27 14.76
N ALA A 258 -1.33 -0.48 14.62
CA ALA A 258 -0.21 -0.47 15.54
C ALA A 258 0.46 0.91 15.61
N THR A 259 0.60 1.59 14.46
CA THR A 259 1.14 2.95 14.37
C THR A 259 0.24 3.92 15.14
N GLN A 260 -1.08 3.83 14.99
CA GLN A 260 -1.99 4.62 15.81
C GLN A 260 -1.81 4.32 17.31
N LYS A 261 -1.82 3.05 17.71
CA LYS A 261 -1.64 2.64 19.12
C LYS A 261 -0.31 3.20 19.68
N TYR A 262 0.76 3.13 18.91
CA TYR A 262 2.09 3.62 19.30
C TYR A 262 2.10 5.15 19.45
N ILE A 263 1.50 5.88 18.50
CA ILE A 263 1.36 7.34 18.59
C ILE A 263 0.58 7.72 19.85
N GLU A 264 -0.51 7.03 20.16
CA GLU A 264 -1.38 7.37 21.28
C GLU A 264 -0.76 7.04 22.64
N ASN A 265 -0.08 5.89 22.77
CA ASN A 265 0.36 5.38 24.07
C ASN A 265 1.85 5.57 24.35
N ASN A 266 2.68 5.65 23.32
CA ASN A 266 4.15 5.62 23.47
C ASN A 266 4.81 6.95 23.07
N CYS A 267 4.18 7.76 22.20
CA CYS A 267 4.74 9.05 21.81
C CYS A 267 4.49 10.15 22.85
N ASP A 268 5.50 10.99 23.04
CA ASP A 268 5.38 12.22 23.83
C ASP A 268 4.47 13.26 23.18
N TYR A 269 4.13 14.31 23.92
CA TYR A 269 3.26 15.39 23.45
C TYR A 269 3.82 16.06 22.20
N SER A 270 5.13 16.28 22.13
CA SER A 270 5.76 16.96 20.98
C SER A 270 5.62 16.16 19.68
N THR A 271 5.78 14.85 19.76
CA THR A 271 5.63 13.93 18.64
C THR A 271 4.18 13.84 18.21
N LYS A 272 3.23 13.80 19.15
CA LYS A 272 1.79 13.85 18.85
C LYS A 272 1.40 15.15 18.13
N GLN A 273 1.93 16.29 18.57
CA GLN A 273 1.68 17.60 17.93
C GLN A 273 2.37 17.76 16.57
N LEU A 274 3.49 17.06 16.35
CA LEU A 274 4.14 17.01 15.05
C LEU A 274 3.38 16.11 14.08
N LEU A 275 2.89 14.96 14.53
CA LEU A 275 2.19 14.01 13.66
C LEU A 275 0.74 14.43 13.41
N LYS A 276 0.05 15.03 14.38
CA LYS A 276 -1.36 15.45 14.25
C LYS A 276 -2.24 14.35 13.63
N LEU A 277 -2.13 13.13 14.16
CA LEU A 277 -2.88 11.99 13.65
C LEU A 277 -4.39 12.29 13.74
N LYS A 278 -5.09 12.14 12.62
CA LYS A 278 -6.51 12.48 12.51
C LYS A 278 -7.40 11.26 12.29
N LYS A 279 -6.95 10.31 11.47
CA LYS A 279 -7.69 9.08 11.15
C LYS A 279 -6.75 7.97 10.70
N THR A 280 -7.12 6.74 11.02
CA THR A 280 -6.47 5.53 10.52
C THR A 280 -7.48 4.68 9.76
N ASN A 281 -7.13 4.27 8.54
CA ASN A 281 -7.92 3.30 7.77
C ASN A 281 -7.14 1.98 7.72
N CYS A 282 -7.77 0.93 8.25
CA CYS A 282 -7.18 -0.39 8.38
C CYS A 282 -7.92 -1.35 7.45
N GLY A 283 -7.22 -1.93 6.48
CA GLY A 283 -7.77 -2.92 5.56
C GLY A 283 -7.23 -4.32 5.80
N GLY A 284 -8.10 -5.33 5.89
CA GLY A 284 -7.69 -6.74 5.75
C GLY A 284 -6.62 -7.24 6.72
N GLY A 285 -6.45 -6.62 7.90
CA GLY A 285 -5.25 -6.81 8.72
C GLY A 285 -5.34 -7.92 9.78
N PRO A 286 -4.25 -8.63 10.10
CA PRO A 286 -4.21 -9.65 11.17
C PRO A 286 -4.13 -9.00 12.57
N TYR A 287 -5.13 -8.22 12.96
CA TYR A 287 -5.15 -7.49 14.24
C TYR A 287 -5.12 -8.40 15.47
N ASP A 288 -5.62 -9.63 15.32
CA ASP A 288 -5.58 -10.71 16.30
C ASP A 288 -4.78 -11.88 15.71
N PRO A 289 -3.43 -11.79 15.75
CA PRO A 289 -2.56 -12.79 15.13
C PRO A 289 -2.69 -14.17 15.81
N THR A 290 -3.11 -14.22 17.07
CA THR A 290 -3.46 -15.47 17.77
C THR A 290 -4.68 -16.12 17.11
N ALA A 291 -5.79 -15.39 16.96
CA ALA A 291 -6.98 -15.92 16.29
C ALA A 291 -6.75 -16.27 14.81
N THR A 292 -5.85 -15.54 14.14
CA THR A 292 -5.39 -15.87 12.79
C THR A 292 -4.75 -17.26 12.77
N MET A 293 -3.81 -17.52 13.69
CA MET A 293 -3.11 -18.79 13.75
C MET A 293 -4.04 -19.95 14.14
N ASP A 294 -4.93 -19.73 15.12
CA ASP A 294 -5.94 -20.71 15.51
C ASP A 294 -6.83 -21.10 14.33
N THR A 295 -7.21 -20.14 13.49
CA THR A 295 -8.02 -20.39 12.29
C THR A 295 -7.26 -21.27 11.30
N TYR A 296 -5.99 -20.97 11.01
CA TYR A 296 -5.18 -21.79 10.11
C TYR A 296 -4.99 -23.21 10.64
N VAL A 297 -4.74 -23.37 11.93
CA VAL A 297 -4.60 -24.69 12.56
C VAL A 297 -5.91 -25.47 12.48
N GLN A 298 -7.04 -24.81 12.76
CA GLN A 298 -8.36 -25.43 12.69
C GLN A 298 -8.73 -25.89 11.27
N GLN A 299 -8.38 -25.09 10.26
CA GLN A 299 -8.67 -25.40 8.86
C GLN A 299 -7.68 -26.41 8.26
N ASP A 300 -6.47 -26.52 8.82
CA ASP A 300 -5.33 -27.25 8.24
C ASP A 300 -5.07 -26.87 6.76
N GLU A 301 -5.36 -25.63 6.40
CA GLU A 301 -5.24 -25.10 5.04
C GLU A 301 -4.97 -23.61 5.10
N ILE A 302 -4.14 -23.12 4.18
CA ILE A 302 -3.83 -21.70 4.05
C ILE A 302 -3.65 -21.34 2.58
N ALA A 303 -4.22 -20.20 2.16
CA ALA A 303 -4.06 -19.73 0.78
C ALA A 303 -2.59 -19.39 0.48
N TYR A 304 -1.93 -18.67 1.40
CA TYR A 304 -0.54 -18.20 1.27
C TYR A 304 0.39 -18.91 2.27
N PRO A 305 0.82 -20.15 2.01
CA PRO A 305 1.71 -20.87 2.93
C PRO A 305 3.05 -20.17 3.18
N CYS A 306 3.49 -19.24 2.31
CA CYS A 306 4.71 -18.46 2.52
C CYS A 306 4.65 -17.56 3.77
N VAL A 307 3.47 -17.27 4.33
CA VAL A 307 3.39 -16.46 5.57
C VAL A 307 3.89 -17.22 6.81
N LEU A 308 3.89 -18.55 6.79
CA LEU A 308 4.35 -19.36 7.91
C LEU A 308 5.85 -19.16 8.21
N PRO A 309 6.78 -19.27 7.24
CA PRO A 309 8.18 -18.91 7.46
C PRO A 309 8.37 -17.42 7.76
N LEU A 310 7.59 -16.51 7.15
CA LEU A 310 7.66 -15.09 7.48
C LEU A 310 7.34 -14.83 8.96
N ILE A 311 6.30 -15.46 9.51
CA ILE A 311 5.93 -15.34 10.92
C ILE A 311 7.04 -15.89 11.83
N VAL A 312 7.52 -17.11 11.61
CA VAL A 312 8.52 -17.72 12.50
C VAL A 312 9.85 -16.94 12.44
N MET A 313 10.33 -16.61 11.24
CA MET A 313 11.56 -15.82 11.06
C MET A 313 11.39 -14.41 11.63
N GLY A 314 10.23 -13.79 11.40
CA GLY A 314 9.91 -12.46 11.88
C GLY A 314 9.86 -12.38 13.40
N MET A 315 9.17 -13.30 14.06
CA MET A 315 9.12 -13.34 15.53
C MET A 315 10.49 -13.60 16.14
N LYS A 316 11.32 -14.45 15.51
CA LYS A 316 12.70 -14.64 15.98
C LYS A 316 13.54 -13.36 15.83
N ALA A 317 13.38 -12.64 14.72
CA ALA A 317 14.10 -11.38 14.47
C ALA A 317 13.61 -10.23 15.38
N GLY A 318 12.31 -10.14 15.64
CA GLY A 318 11.71 -9.11 16.48
C GLY A 318 11.80 -9.37 17.98
N TYR A 319 11.97 -10.62 18.40
CA TYR A 319 12.11 -11.01 19.81
C TYR A 319 13.35 -11.88 20.06
N PRO A 320 14.56 -11.37 19.75
CA PRO A 320 15.80 -12.15 19.80
C PRO A 320 16.09 -12.74 21.19
N THR A 321 15.73 -12.03 22.27
CA THR A 321 15.88 -12.54 23.65
C THR A 321 14.88 -13.63 24.00
N LEU A 322 13.62 -13.48 23.59
CA LEU A 322 12.55 -14.44 23.90
C LEU A 322 12.74 -15.74 23.09
N MET A 323 13.05 -15.60 21.80
CA MET A 323 13.21 -16.69 20.84
C MET A 323 14.65 -17.25 20.78
N LYS A 324 15.51 -16.95 21.78
CA LYS A 324 16.94 -17.30 21.75
C LYS A 324 17.21 -18.80 21.75
N ASN A 325 16.37 -19.58 22.43
CA ASN A 325 16.59 -21.01 22.68
C ASN A 325 15.92 -21.95 21.67
N VAL A 326 15.35 -21.40 20.59
CA VAL A 326 14.71 -22.16 19.52
C VAL A 326 15.31 -21.77 18.17
N LYS A 327 15.39 -22.72 17.24
CA LYS A 327 15.81 -22.44 15.87
C LYS A 327 14.57 -22.25 14.98
N VAL A 328 14.73 -21.54 13.86
CA VAL A 328 13.62 -21.38 12.89
C VAL A 328 13.22 -22.76 12.35
N GLU A 329 14.20 -23.61 12.12
CA GLU A 329 14.06 -24.96 11.57
C GLU A 329 13.26 -25.90 12.48
N ASP A 330 13.23 -25.66 13.79
CA ASP A 330 12.46 -26.48 14.75
C ASP A 330 10.94 -26.43 14.48
N TYR A 331 10.47 -25.41 13.77
CA TYR A 331 9.05 -25.18 13.48
C TYR A 331 8.56 -25.85 12.20
N PHE A 332 9.45 -26.42 11.38
CA PHE A 332 9.09 -26.93 10.04
C PHE A 332 9.38 -28.41 9.86
N THR A 333 8.64 -29.07 8.97
CA THR A 333 8.89 -30.47 8.61
C THR A 333 10.18 -30.60 7.79
N SER A 334 10.80 -31.78 7.79
CA SER A 334 11.97 -32.04 6.94
C SER A 334 11.68 -31.85 5.45
N ALA A 335 10.45 -32.14 5.00
CA ALA A 335 10.04 -31.90 3.62
C ALA A 335 10.09 -30.41 3.27
N PHE A 336 9.59 -29.55 4.15
CA PHE A 336 9.63 -28.10 3.97
C PHE A 336 11.07 -27.55 4.00
N LEU A 337 11.88 -28.03 4.94
CA LEU A 337 13.29 -27.62 5.05
C LEU A 337 14.10 -28.03 3.80
N ASN A 338 13.92 -29.25 3.32
CA ASN A 338 14.62 -29.77 2.13
C ASN A 338 14.18 -29.07 0.83
N ALA A 339 13.00 -28.45 0.80
CA ALA A 339 12.52 -27.69 -0.35
C ALA A 339 13.26 -26.35 -0.57
N GLY A 340 14.06 -25.90 0.41
CA GLY A 340 14.85 -24.67 0.31
C GLY A 340 14.03 -23.38 0.49
N ILE A 341 12.83 -23.48 1.09
CA ILE A 341 11.89 -22.34 1.19
C ILE A 341 12.43 -21.26 2.15
N LEU A 342 13.05 -21.64 3.26
CA LEU A 342 13.63 -20.68 4.21
C LEU A 342 14.72 -19.82 3.53
N GLN A 343 15.54 -20.42 2.68
CA GLN A 343 16.57 -19.73 1.92
C GLN A 343 15.96 -18.80 0.87
N ALA A 344 14.89 -19.23 0.19
CA ALA A 344 14.17 -18.40 -0.79
C ALA A 344 13.50 -17.18 -0.13
N VAL A 345 12.90 -17.35 1.06
CA VAL A 345 12.37 -16.24 1.86
C VAL A 345 13.49 -15.30 2.32
N ALA A 346 14.61 -15.85 2.81
CA ALA A 346 15.74 -15.05 3.28
C ALA A 346 16.45 -14.28 2.14
N SER A 347 16.42 -14.80 0.91
CA SER A 347 17.09 -14.15 -0.22
C SER A 347 16.37 -12.91 -0.72
N LYS A 348 15.07 -12.78 -0.45
CA LYS A 348 14.22 -11.64 -0.85
C LYS A 348 14.26 -11.32 -2.35
N ASN A 349 14.25 -12.37 -3.16
CA ASN A 349 14.29 -12.31 -4.63
C ASN A 349 13.07 -13.01 -5.27
N TYR A 350 12.07 -13.33 -4.45
CA TYR A 350 10.86 -14.02 -4.88
C TYR A 350 9.67 -13.28 -4.31
N THR A 351 8.70 -13.00 -5.15
CA THR A 351 7.41 -12.43 -4.77
C THR A 351 6.63 -13.40 -3.88
N VAL A 352 5.57 -12.91 -3.25
CA VAL A 352 4.63 -13.75 -2.47
C VAL A 352 4.08 -14.88 -3.34
N ASP A 353 3.69 -14.58 -4.58
CA ASP A 353 3.11 -15.56 -5.50
C ASP A 353 4.13 -16.63 -5.89
N GLU A 354 5.35 -16.24 -6.26
CA GLU A 354 6.42 -17.19 -6.61
C GLU A 354 6.80 -18.11 -5.43
N LEU A 355 6.81 -17.59 -4.19
CA LEU A 355 7.06 -18.42 -3.01
C LEU A 355 5.92 -19.41 -2.77
N ASN A 356 4.67 -19.00 -2.93
CA ASN A 356 3.52 -19.88 -2.78
C ASN A 356 3.52 -20.99 -3.84
N GLU A 357 3.82 -20.65 -5.11
CA GLU A 357 4.02 -21.62 -6.18
C GLU A 357 5.19 -22.57 -5.90
N MET A 358 6.30 -22.04 -5.38
CA MET A 358 7.46 -22.85 -5.00
C MET A 358 7.12 -23.84 -3.90
N ILE A 359 6.36 -23.42 -2.88
CA ILE A 359 5.90 -24.29 -1.79
C ILE A 359 4.99 -25.38 -2.35
N GLU A 360 4.00 -25.02 -3.18
CA GLU A 360 3.10 -26.01 -3.77
C GLU A 360 3.85 -27.03 -4.63
N LYS A 361 4.82 -26.58 -5.45
CA LYS A 361 5.60 -27.44 -6.33
C LYS A 361 6.58 -28.34 -5.57
N LYS A 362 7.28 -27.81 -4.57
CA LYS A 362 8.37 -28.54 -3.88
C LYS A 362 7.93 -29.28 -2.63
N VAL A 363 6.93 -28.76 -1.90
CA VAL A 363 6.38 -29.39 -0.69
C VAL A 363 5.15 -30.24 -1.05
N GLY A 364 4.44 -29.90 -2.13
CA GLY A 364 3.27 -30.65 -2.59
C GLY A 364 2.02 -30.41 -1.76
N SER A 365 2.00 -29.37 -0.92
CA SER A 365 0.87 -29.11 -0.02
C SER A 365 0.84 -27.66 0.47
N ARG A 366 -0.39 -27.16 0.67
CA ARG A 366 -0.68 -25.92 1.41
C ARG A 366 -1.22 -26.19 2.82
N ARG A 367 -1.17 -27.44 3.29
CA ARG A 367 -1.66 -27.81 4.62
C ARG A 367 -0.62 -27.52 5.70
N LEU A 368 -1.07 -26.95 6.81
CA LEU A 368 -0.19 -26.66 7.94
C LEU A 368 0.45 -27.94 8.47
N SER A 369 -0.30 -29.04 8.55
CA SER A 369 0.19 -30.36 8.99
C SER A 369 1.29 -30.95 8.10
N LYS A 370 1.49 -30.43 6.89
CA LYS A 370 2.59 -30.83 5.99
C LYS A 370 3.77 -29.87 6.02
N ILE A 371 3.55 -28.63 6.45
CA ILE A 371 4.56 -27.57 6.48
C ILE A 371 5.20 -27.44 7.87
N MET A 372 4.38 -27.41 8.92
CA MET A 372 4.78 -27.17 10.30
C MET A 372 5.16 -28.49 10.99
N SER A 373 6.17 -28.44 11.87
CA SER A 373 6.59 -29.60 12.67
C SER A 373 5.54 -29.96 13.72
N SER A 374 5.60 -31.18 14.27
CA SER A 374 4.70 -31.60 15.36
C SER A 374 4.81 -30.71 16.61
N LYS A 375 5.98 -30.09 16.84
CA LYS A 375 6.21 -29.18 17.96
C LYS A 375 5.31 -27.93 17.86
N PHE A 376 4.99 -27.49 16.65
CA PHE A 376 4.08 -26.36 16.43
C PHE A 376 2.65 -26.65 16.87
N PHE A 377 2.22 -27.92 16.90
CA PHE A 377 0.87 -28.30 17.31
C PHE A 377 0.81 -28.79 18.76
N ASP A 378 1.95 -29.11 19.37
CA ASP A 378 2.02 -29.55 20.77
C ASP A 378 2.05 -28.35 21.71
N HIS A 379 0.92 -28.09 22.38
CA HIS A 379 0.80 -26.96 23.32
C HIS A 379 1.74 -27.05 24.52
N SER A 380 2.31 -28.23 24.79
CA SER A 380 3.30 -28.42 25.84
C SER A 380 4.73 -28.08 25.40
N SER A 381 4.99 -28.03 24.09
CA SER A 381 6.31 -27.77 23.52
C SER A 381 6.80 -26.35 23.83
N THR A 382 8.13 -26.18 23.82
CA THR A 382 8.75 -24.86 24.00
C THR A 382 8.46 -23.97 22.80
N GLU A 383 8.49 -24.53 21.60
CA GLU A 383 8.26 -23.85 20.33
C GLU A 383 6.86 -23.24 20.26
N TYR A 384 5.82 -24.03 20.56
CA TYR A 384 4.45 -23.53 20.59
C TYR A 384 4.26 -22.39 21.59
N LYS A 385 4.79 -22.55 22.81
CA LYS A 385 4.66 -21.53 23.87
C LYS A 385 5.31 -20.22 23.47
N LEU A 386 6.52 -20.27 22.92
CA LEU A 386 7.26 -19.07 22.52
C LEU A 386 6.63 -18.37 21.33
N ILE A 387 6.19 -19.09 20.29
CA ILE A 387 5.52 -18.46 19.15
C ILE A 387 4.17 -17.87 19.57
N SER A 388 3.41 -18.57 20.43
CA SER A 388 2.14 -18.07 20.97
C SER A 388 2.35 -16.80 21.81
N GLU A 389 3.39 -16.75 22.64
CA GLU A 389 3.73 -15.53 23.40
C GLU A 389 4.10 -14.37 22.47
N CYS A 390 4.86 -14.62 21.41
CA CYS A 390 5.19 -13.58 20.43
C CYS A 390 3.94 -13.05 19.71
N LEU A 391 3.04 -13.92 19.26
CA LEU A 391 1.78 -13.51 18.62
C LEU A 391 0.91 -12.71 19.60
N GLU A 392 0.83 -13.15 20.85
CA GLU A 392 0.07 -12.49 21.91
C GLU A 392 0.58 -11.06 22.19
N LYS A 393 1.91 -10.85 22.22
CA LYS A 393 2.52 -9.52 22.36
C LYS A 393 2.16 -8.58 21.20
N ASN A 394 1.85 -9.12 20.03
CA ASN A 394 1.45 -8.38 18.84
C ASN A 394 -0.07 -8.29 18.65
N ASN A 395 -0.85 -8.71 19.64
CA ASN A 395 -2.30 -8.61 19.57
C ASN A 395 -2.76 -7.17 19.78
N LEU A 396 -3.36 -6.58 18.73
CA LEU A 396 -3.79 -5.19 18.71
C LEU A 396 -5.23 -5.01 19.22
N THR A 397 -5.90 -6.07 19.68
CA THR A 397 -7.33 -6.01 20.04
C THR A 397 -7.59 -5.85 21.56
N LYS A 398 -6.54 -5.66 22.38
CA LYS A 398 -6.66 -5.62 23.84
C LYS A 398 -5.65 -4.70 24.51
N GLY A 399 -5.97 -4.28 25.74
CA GLY A 399 -5.07 -3.49 26.60
C GLY A 399 -4.91 -2.03 26.19
N TRP A 400 -5.74 -1.52 25.28
CA TRP A 400 -5.77 -0.11 24.89
C TRP A 400 -7.14 0.25 24.30
N SER A 401 -7.41 1.55 24.15
CA SER A 401 -8.64 2.07 23.53
C SER A 401 -8.27 3.22 22.59
N PRO A 402 -8.72 3.21 21.32
CA PRO A 402 -8.41 4.27 20.37
C PRO A 402 -8.93 5.64 20.84
N THR A 403 -8.07 6.66 20.78
CA THR A 403 -8.42 8.06 21.07
C THR A 403 -8.54 8.89 19.77
N THR A 404 -7.98 8.38 18.68
CA THR A 404 -8.09 8.90 17.31
C THR A 404 -9.02 8.02 16.47
N VAL A 405 -9.65 8.60 15.44
CA VAL A 405 -10.61 7.87 14.60
C VAL A 405 -9.94 6.69 13.90
N VAL A 406 -10.55 5.51 13.98
CA VAL A 406 -10.13 4.30 13.25
C VAL A 406 -11.31 3.71 12.50
N LYS A 407 -11.08 3.31 11.24
CA LYS A 407 -12.06 2.63 10.40
C LYS A 407 -11.47 1.32 9.88
N PHE A 408 -12.26 0.25 9.95
CA PHE A 408 -11.88 -1.07 9.44
C PHE A 408 -12.59 -1.37 8.12
N TYR A 409 -11.89 -2.05 7.21
CA TYR A 409 -12.43 -2.57 5.95
C TYR A 409 -11.97 -4.01 5.75
N HIS A 410 -12.88 -4.96 5.52
CA HIS A 410 -12.52 -6.37 5.35
C HIS A 410 -13.56 -7.10 4.50
N SER A 411 -13.19 -8.23 3.92
CA SER A 411 -14.12 -9.14 3.25
C SER A 411 -14.46 -10.37 4.08
N LYS A 412 -15.73 -10.79 4.08
CA LYS A 412 -16.12 -12.09 4.67
C LYS A 412 -15.57 -13.29 3.90
N GLY A 413 -15.20 -13.12 2.63
CA GLY A 413 -14.62 -14.15 1.78
C GLY A 413 -13.09 -14.09 1.70
N ASP A 414 -12.45 -13.34 2.61
CA ASP A 414 -11.00 -13.28 2.71
C ASP A 414 -10.42 -14.66 3.05
N ASP A 415 -9.64 -15.21 2.13
CA ASP A 415 -9.03 -16.54 2.19
C ASP A 415 -7.57 -16.51 2.68
N VAL A 416 -7.03 -15.32 2.96
CA VAL A 416 -5.68 -15.15 3.50
C VAL A 416 -5.75 -14.69 4.93
N VAL A 417 -6.40 -13.55 5.22
CA VAL A 417 -6.53 -13.03 6.60
C VAL A 417 -7.96 -13.28 7.09
N PRO A 418 -8.16 -14.21 8.05
CA PRO A 418 -9.49 -14.56 8.53
C PRO A 418 -10.28 -13.35 9.01
N TYR A 419 -11.53 -13.23 8.55
CA TYR A 419 -12.46 -12.13 8.88
C TYR A 419 -12.66 -11.93 10.40
N VAL A 420 -12.42 -12.97 11.20
CA VAL A 420 -12.44 -12.90 12.67
C VAL A 420 -11.54 -11.78 13.21
N ASN A 421 -10.41 -11.47 12.54
CA ASN A 421 -9.54 -10.37 12.91
C ASN A 421 -10.27 -9.03 12.97
N ALA A 422 -10.97 -8.69 11.89
CA ALA A 422 -11.70 -7.43 11.79
C ALA A 422 -12.82 -7.36 12.83
N THR A 423 -13.53 -8.46 13.05
CA THR A 423 -14.59 -8.51 14.06
C THR A 423 -14.04 -8.41 15.49
N ASN A 424 -12.91 -9.05 15.80
CA ASN A 424 -12.26 -8.95 17.10
C ASN A 424 -11.77 -7.52 17.35
N ALA A 425 -11.11 -6.90 16.38
CA ALA A 425 -10.66 -5.51 16.48
C ALA A 425 -11.85 -4.56 16.68
N TYR A 426 -12.87 -4.64 15.82
CA TYR A 426 -14.06 -3.79 15.90
C TYR A 426 -14.78 -3.94 17.24
N ASN A 427 -15.01 -5.18 17.71
CA ASN A 427 -15.77 -5.43 18.92
C ASN A 427 -15.00 -5.10 20.20
N ARG A 428 -13.71 -5.46 20.28
CA ARG A 428 -12.92 -5.32 21.51
C ARG A 428 -12.37 -3.90 21.71
N LEU A 429 -12.18 -3.13 20.63
CA LEU A 429 -11.76 -1.73 20.70
C LEU A 429 -12.94 -0.74 20.68
N LYS A 430 -14.18 -1.25 20.62
CA LYS A 430 -15.38 -0.45 20.36
C LYS A 430 -15.52 0.71 21.35
N ASN A 431 -15.46 1.93 20.80
CA ASN A 431 -15.76 3.18 21.48
C ASN A 431 -16.21 4.22 20.43
N SER A 432 -16.37 5.49 20.80
CA SER A 432 -16.79 6.56 19.88
C SER A 432 -15.76 6.92 18.79
N LYS A 433 -14.54 6.36 18.84
CA LYS A 433 -13.48 6.58 17.85
C LYS A 433 -13.37 5.44 16.84
N VAL A 434 -14.03 4.32 17.08
CA VAL A 434 -14.17 3.26 16.09
C VAL A 434 -15.34 3.60 15.17
N ASP A 435 -15.02 4.19 14.01
CA ASP A 435 -15.95 4.72 13.00
C ASP A 435 -16.76 3.61 12.29
N GLY A 436 -16.26 2.37 12.31
CA GLY A 436 -17.01 1.22 11.82
C GLY A 436 -16.13 0.10 11.27
N LEU A 437 -16.79 -1.00 10.90
CA LEU A 437 -16.27 -2.09 10.09
C LEU A 437 -17.07 -2.16 8.79
N THR A 438 -16.44 -1.78 7.68
CA THR A 438 -17.05 -1.89 6.36
C THR A 438 -16.74 -3.25 5.75
N ASN A 439 -17.78 -3.91 5.23
CA ASN A 439 -17.64 -5.17 4.53
C ASN A 439 -17.48 -4.95 3.02
N ALA A 440 -16.50 -5.60 2.41
CA ALA A 440 -16.36 -5.63 0.97
C ALA A 440 -17.57 -6.33 0.32
N LEU A 441 -18.14 -5.68 -0.69
CA LEU A 441 -19.32 -6.17 -1.39
C LEU A 441 -19.00 -7.42 -2.21
N GLY A 442 -19.89 -8.41 -2.17
CA GLY A 442 -19.72 -9.67 -2.88
C GLY A 442 -18.78 -10.68 -2.19
N SER A 443 -18.28 -10.36 -0.99
CA SER A 443 -17.33 -11.20 -0.25
C SER A 443 -16.13 -11.68 -1.08
N PRO A 444 -15.39 -10.76 -1.74
CA PRO A 444 -14.25 -11.13 -2.58
C PRO A 444 -13.08 -11.71 -1.77
N LYS A 445 -12.17 -12.37 -2.47
CA LYS A 445 -10.92 -12.89 -1.88
C LYS A 445 -9.96 -11.79 -1.43
N HIS A 446 -8.89 -12.15 -0.74
CA HIS A 446 -7.97 -11.19 -0.10
C HIS A 446 -7.41 -10.14 -1.06
N THR A 447 -6.84 -10.56 -2.20
CA THR A 447 -6.18 -9.66 -3.16
C THR A 447 -7.16 -8.69 -3.82
N THR A 448 -8.33 -9.20 -4.23
CA THR A 448 -9.41 -8.38 -4.80
C THR A 448 -9.92 -7.36 -3.78
N THR A 449 -10.07 -7.78 -2.52
CA THR A 449 -10.47 -6.89 -1.41
C THR A 449 -9.44 -5.78 -1.19
N GLY A 450 -8.14 -6.09 -1.27
CA GLY A 450 -7.06 -5.09 -1.19
C GLY A 450 -7.12 -4.06 -2.30
N THR A 451 -7.37 -4.51 -3.54
CA THR A 451 -7.57 -3.61 -4.67
C THR A 451 -8.75 -2.67 -4.43
N MET A 452 -9.90 -3.19 -3.96
CA MET A 452 -11.07 -2.38 -3.63
C MET A 452 -10.80 -1.41 -2.48
N TYR A 453 -10.07 -1.83 -1.45
CA TYR A 453 -9.69 -0.99 -0.32
C TYR A 453 -8.89 0.24 -0.81
N TYR A 454 -7.85 0.01 -1.59
CA TYR A 454 -6.97 1.05 -2.12
C TYR A 454 -7.72 2.00 -3.09
N LEU A 455 -8.60 1.47 -3.95
CA LEU A 455 -9.51 2.29 -4.78
C LEU A 455 -10.52 3.09 -3.94
N GLY A 456 -10.92 2.58 -2.77
CA GLY A 456 -11.79 3.28 -1.83
C GLY A 456 -11.12 4.48 -1.17
N ILE A 457 -9.82 4.41 -0.89
CA ILE A 457 -9.02 5.52 -0.35
C ILE A 457 -8.94 6.68 -1.36
N LEU A 458 -8.84 6.37 -2.66
CA LEU A 458 -8.79 7.32 -3.78
C LEU A 458 -9.92 8.34 -3.84
N LYS A 459 -11.13 7.91 -3.47
CA LYS A 459 -12.36 8.64 -3.78
C LYS A 459 -12.85 9.51 -2.64
N GLY A 460 -12.03 9.77 -1.62
CA GLY A 460 -12.32 10.69 -0.52
C GLY A 460 -13.76 10.55 0.00
N GLU A 461 -14.05 9.43 0.68
CA GLU A 461 -15.35 9.15 1.32
C GLU A 461 -16.62 9.12 0.42
N VAL A 462 -16.56 9.35 -0.90
CA VAL A 462 -17.80 9.42 -1.73
C VAL A 462 -18.37 8.05 -2.18
N VAL A 463 -17.60 6.95 -2.18
CA VAL A 463 -18.13 5.62 -2.58
C VAL A 463 -18.52 4.72 -1.42
N PHE A 464 -18.20 5.09 -0.17
CA PHE A 464 -18.74 4.34 0.98
C PHE A 464 -20.27 4.51 1.12
N THR A 465 -20.87 5.45 0.39
CA THR A 465 -22.32 5.74 0.42
C THR A 465 -23.04 5.43 -0.90
N LEU A 466 -22.33 5.30 -2.04
CA LEU A 466 -22.94 5.06 -3.35
C LEU A 466 -23.15 3.57 -3.68
N ILE A 467 -22.90 2.69 -2.70
CA ILE A 467 -23.30 1.28 -2.77
C ILE A 467 -24.01 0.87 -1.46
N ASN A 468 -24.84 1.78 -0.94
CA ASN A 468 -25.87 1.49 0.05
C ASN A 468 -27.25 1.59 -0.59
#